data_AF-A0A4U0WUG3-F1
#
_entry.id   AF-A0A4U0WUG3-F1
#
_cell.length_a   1.000
_cell.length_b   1.000
_cell.length_c   1.000
_cell.angle_alpha   90.00
_cell.angle_beta   90.00
_cell.angle_gamma   90.00
#
_symmetry.space_group_name_H-M   'P 1'
#
loop_
_entity.id
_entity.type
_entity.pdbx_description
1 polymer ?
#
loop_
_entity_poly.entity_id
_entity_poly.type
_entity_poly.pdbx_seq_one_letter_code
_entity_poly.pdbx_strand_id
1 'polypeptide(L)'
;MASLLTTHLEQISLCSNSIADLAFPPPKMFTNALLHTHDITALIRDTEAHERALFHLAPPPLPSKASEFASSASSSAAPASSTAGRRATTYGARQPKSRAVAAVLGGDLYQKTRKAADTGTAGRQKGDIDVEVLLEGAEKLGAVYPIPGEADKIDSLRRRHQQVAANIAHYEDRVGRNAQELQLMNRPSSRGGYRDGPEENMAEAEPASEEAAATGAATITKEDLRREEEEVRELERKKKGLEERVTGMERDLAGLIR
;
A
#
# COMPACT_ATOMS: atom_id res chain seq x y z
N MET A 1 9.82 -65.63 -82.85
CA MET A 1 9.29 -64.38 -82.26
C MET A 1 8.70 -64.58 -80.85
N ALA A 2 8.15 -65.75 -80.50
CA ALA A 2 7.58 -65.99 -79.17
C ALA A 2 8.62 -66.02 -78.03
N SER A 3 9.86 -66.48 -78.28
CA SER A 3 10.90 -66.58 -77.23
C SER A 3 11.46 -65.23 -76.76
N LEU A 4 11.54 -64.25 -77.65
CA LEU A 4 12.03 -62.91 -77.31
C LEU A 4 11.01 -62.16 -76.45
N LEU A 5 9.72 -62.34 -76.75
CA LEU A 5 8.63 -61.77 -75.98
C LEU A 5 8.59 -62.35 -74.56
N THR A 6 8.79 -63.66 -74.40
CA THR A 6 8.84 -64.30 -73.07
C THR A 6 10.02 -63.79 -72.24
N THR A 7 11.20 -63.60 -72.83
CA THR A 7 12.37 -63.04 -72.11
C THR A 7 12.12 -61.61 -71.63
N HIS A 8 11.48 -60.76 -72.45
CA HIS A 8 11.13 -59.41 -72.02
C HIS A 8 10.07 -59.40 -70.91
N LEU A 9 9.08 -60.30 -70.96
CA LEU A 9 8.10 -60.42 -69.88
C LEU A 9 8.72 -60.91 -68.58
N GLU A 10 9.65 -61.87 -68.63
CA GLU A 10 10.42 -62.31 -67.46
C GLU A 10 11.26 -61.17 -66.88
N GLN A 11 11.93 -60.37 -67.73
CA GLN A 11 12.71 -59.23 -67.30
C GLN A 11 11.84 -58.15 -66.62
N ILE A 12 10.67 -57.85 -67.20
CA ILE A 12 9.70 -56.91 -66.60
C ILE A 12 9.20 -57.44 -65.25
N SER A 13 8.89 -58.73 -65.16
CA SER A 13 8.46 -59.35 -63.90
C SER A 13 9.55 -59.27 -62.84
N LEU A 14 10.81 -59.52 -63.20
CA LEU A 14 11.94 -59.48 -62.27
C LEU A 14 12.18 -58.05 -61.77
N CYS A 15 12.13 -57.05 -62.65
CA CYS A 15 12.24 -55.64 -62.26
C CYS A 15 11.06 -55.19 -61.40
N SER A 16 9.83 -55.61 -61.71
CA SER A 16 8.64 -55.28 -60.92
C SER A 16 8.74 -55.81 -59.49
N ASN A 17 9.15 -57.07 -59.33
CA ASN A 17 9.34 -57.66 -58.00
C ASN A 17 10.48 -56.97 -57.24
N SER A 18 11.58 -56.65 -57.92
CA SER A 18 12.69 -55.90 -57.30
C SER A 18 12.28 -54.49 -56.85
N ILE A 19 11.35 -53.82 -57.56
CA ILE A 19 10.87 -52.49 -57.16
C ILE A 19 9.88 -52.59 -56.01
N ALA A 20 9.04 -53.64 -55.98
CA ALA A 20 8.10 -53.89 -54.91
C ALA A 20 8.80 -54.28 -53.59
N ASP A 21 9.92 -55.00 -53.67
CA ASP A 21 10.72 -55.43 -52.51
C ASP A 21 11.62 -54.33 -51.94
N LEU A 22 11.69 -53.16 -52.58
CA LEU A 22 12.38 -52.00 -52.02
C LEU A 22 11.59 -51.48 -50.81
N ALA A 23 12.15 -51.64 -49.63
CA ALA A 23 11.60 -51.07 -48.40
C ALA A 23 11.73 -49.54 -48.43
N PHE A 24 10.69 -48.85 -48.91
CA PHE A 24 10.58 -47.41 -48.74
C PHE A 24 10.23 -47.10 -47.29
N PRO A 25 11.00 -46.22 -46.60
CA PRO A 25 10.63 -45.80 -45.27
C PRO A 25 9.27 -45.09 -45.35
N PRO A 26 8.25 -45.51 -44.57
CA PRO A 26 6.97 -44.80 -44.54
C PRO A 26 7.20 -43.36 -44.09
N PRO A 27 6.35 -42.41 -44.51
CA PRO A 27 6.48 -41.01 -44.10
C PRO A 27 6.46 -40.95 -42.56
N LYS A 28 7.63 -40.64 -41.98
CA LYS A 28 7.80 -40.59 -40.53
C LYS A 28 7.00 -39.39 -40.01
N MET A 29 5.90 -39.66 -39.33
CA MET A 29 4.99 -38.63 -38.79
C MET A 29 5.68 -37.64 -37.83
N PHE A 30 6.79 -38.04 -37.21
CA PHE A 30 7.46 -37.22 -36.21
C PHE A 30 8.15 -35.97 -36.78
N THR A 31 8.69 -36.00 -38.01
CA THR A 31 9.43 -34.83 -38.54
C THR A 31 8.49 -33.70 -38.95
N ASN A 32 7.34 -33.99 -39.56
CA ASN A 32 6.39 -32.95 -39.98
C ASN A 32 5.51 -32.42 -38.84
N ALA A 33 5.21 -33.23 -37.82
CA ALA A 33 4.40 -32.80 -36.68
C ALA A 33 5.19 -31.97 -35.64
N LEU A 34 6.47 -32.32 -35.38
CA LEU A 34 7.31 -31.58 -34.44
C LEU A 34 7.68 -30.17 -34.92
N LEU A 35 7.72 -29.94 -36.23
CA LEU A 35 8.11 -28.66 -36.83
C LEU A 35 6.96 -27.65 -36.95
N HIS A 36 5.70 -28.05 -36.74
CA HIS A 36 4.56 -27.15 -36.92
C HIS A 36 4.13 -26.40 -35.64
N THR A 37 4.47 -26.89 -34.44
CA THR A 37 3.90 -26.34 -33.18
C THR A 37 4.83 -26.30 -31.97
N HIS A 38 6.16 -26.24 -32.15
CA HIS A 38 7.05 -25.97 -31.02
C HIS A 38 8.10 -24.92 -31.40
N ASP A 39 8.27 -23.94 -30.51
CA ASP A 39 9.42 -23.05 -30.55
C ASP A 39 10.69 -23.92 -30.49
N ILE A 40 11.67 -23.63 -31.35
CA ILE A 40 12.94 -24.37 -31.50
C ILE A 40 13.67 -24.60 -30.16
N THR A 41 13.40 -23.74 -29.16
CA THR A 41 13.94 -23.83 -27.81
C THR A 41 13.40 -25.00 -27.00
N ALA A 42 12.18 -25.48 -27.25
CA ALA A 42 11.62 -26.66 -26.57
C ALA A 42 12.21 -27.98 -27.08
N LEU A 43 12.76 -28.00 -28.31
CA LEU A 43 13.26 -29.20 -28.97
C LEU A 43 14.72 -29.53 -28.64
N ILE A 44 15.52 -28.52 -28.25
CA ILE A 44 16.99 -28.66 -28.22
C ILE A 44 17.57 -28.59 -26.80
N ARG A 45 16.89 -28.00 -25.81
CA ARG A 45 17.31 -28.03 -24.40
C ARG A 45 16.10 -27.94 -23.48
N ASP A 46 16.06 -28.75 -22.43
CA ASP A 46 15.17 -28.52 -21.30
C ASP A 46 15.49 -27.14 -20.73
N THR A 47 14.73 -26.11 -21.12
CA THR A 47 14.96 -24.74 -20.64
C THR A 47 14.83 -24.76 -19.12
N GLU A 48 15.89 -24.37 -18.42
CA GLU A 48 15.85 -24.28 -16.97
C GLU A 48 14.82 -23.23 -16.53
N ALA A 49 14.30 -23.33 -15.29
CA ALA A 49 13.21 -22.46 -14.82
C ALA A 49 13.53 -20.96 -14.97
N HIS A 50 14.81 -20.60 -14.81
CA HIS A 50 15.31 -19.25 -14.94
C HIS A 50 15.35 -18.75 -16.40
N GLU A 51 15.55 -19.64 -17.36
CA GLU A 51 15.53 -19.30 -18.80
C GLU A 51 14.10 -19.07 -19.27
N ARG A 52 13.15 -19.88 -18.79
CA ARG A 52 11.71 -19.71 -19.09
C ARG A 52 11.24 -18.29 -18.76
N ALA A 53 11.62 -17.76 -17.60
CA ALA A 53 11.30 -16.39 -17.18
C ALA A 53 11.86 -15.29 -18.11
N LEU A 54 13.00 -15.52 -18.75
CA LEU A 54 13.63 -14.58 -19.68
C LEU A 54 12.97 -14.59 -21.07
N PHE A 55 12.50 -15.76 -21.51
CA PHE A 55 12.02 -15.99 -22.88
C PHE A 55 10.49 -16.05 -23.04
N HIS A 56 9.71 -15.92 -21.97
CA HIS A 56 8.25 -15.82 -22.08
C HIS A 56 7.82 -14.49 -22.75
N LEU A 57 7.32 -14.61 -23.98
CA LEU A 57 6.96 -13.49 -24.86
C LEU A 57 5.71 -12.70 -24.45
N ALA A 58 4.97 -13.11 -23.42
CA ALA A 58 3.76 -12.41 -22.98
C ALA A 58 3.71 -12.29 -21.44
N PRO A 59 4.21 -11.19 -20.85
CA PRO A 59 3.75 -10.81 -19.52
C PRO A 59 2.23 -10.59 -19.59
N PRO A 60 1.45 -11.03 -18.58
CA PRO A 60 0.04 -10.67 -18.49
C PRO A 60 -0.07 -9.13 -18.57
N PRO A 61 -1.03 -8.59 -19.35
CA PRO A 61 -1.16 -7.16 -19.53
C PRO A 61 -1.34 -6.51 -18.16
N LEU A 62 -0.37 -5.67 -17.80
CA LEU A 62 -0.44 -4.86 -16.59
C LEU A 62 -1.67 -3.97 -16.72
N PRO A 63 -2.61 -3.97 -15.75
CA PRO A 63 -3.70 -3.03 -15.75
C PRO A 63 -3.10 -1.64 -15.51
N SER A 64 -2.84 -0.89 -16.58
CA SER A 64 -2.60 0.53 -16.46
C SER A 64 -3.93 1.17 -16.09
N LYS A 65 -4.09 1.58 -14.81
CA LYS A 65 -5.08 2.59 -14.47
C LYS A 65 -4.67 3.89 -15.17
N ALA A 66 -5.08 4.05 -16.42
CA ALA A 66 -5.19 5.35 -17.04
C ALA A 66 -6.27 6.10 -16.26
N SER A 67 -5.88 7.24 -15.70
CA SER A 67 -6.74 8.13 -14.94
C SER A 67 -8.05 8.42 -15.67
N GLU A 68 -9.15 8.27 -14.95
CA GLU A 68 -10.42 8.93 -15.24
C GLU A 68 -10.17 10.45 -15.27
N PHE A 69 -9.92 11.00 -16.46
CA PHE A 69 -10.09 12.43 -16.71
C PHE A 69 -10.69 12.61 -18.09
N ALA A 70 -11.81 13.32 -18.11
CA ALA A 70 -12.69 13.57 -19.21
C ALA A 70 -12.00 14.00 -20.51
N SER A 71 -12.61 13.65 -21.65
CA SER A 71 -12.96 14.60 -22.72
C SER A 71 -13.83 13.93 -23.77
N SER A 72 -15.09 14.31 -23.77
CA SER A 72 -16.05 14.21 -24.86
C SER A 72 -15.54 14.89 -26.14
N ALA A 73 -15.42 14.16 -27.26
CA ALA A 73 -15.52 14.72 -28.61
C ALA A 73 -15.67 13.66 -29.73
N SER A 74 -16.73 13.86 -30.52
CA SER A 74 -16.91 13.55 -31.94
C SER A 74 -16.92 12.10 -32.43
N SER A 75 -18.14 11.65 -32.71
CA SER A 75 -18.54 10.73 -33.77
C SER A 75 -17.98 11.11 -35.16
N SER A 76 -17.38 10.15 -35.88
CA SER A 76 -17.55 10.03 -37.33
C SER A 76 -17.27 8.61 -37.79
N ALA A 77 -18.01 8.21 -38.82
CA ALA A 77 -18.25 6.86 -39.29
C ALA A 77 -17.06 6.17 -39.99
N ALA A 78 -17.18 4.84 -40.10
CA ALA A 78 -16.21 3.87 -40.64
C ALA A 78 -15.81 4.11 -42.13
N PRO A 79 -14.86 3.31 -42.67
CA PRO A 79 -15.26 1.99 -43.18
C PRO A 79 -14.30 0.85 -42.84
N ALA A 80 -14.88 -0.35 -42.85
CA ALA A 80 -14.25 -1.64 -42.64
C ALA A 80 -13.30 -2.02 -43.79
N SER A 81 -12.11 -2.53 -43.44
CA SER A 81 -11.28 -3.35 -44.34
C SER A 81 -10.32 -4.22 -43.53
N SER A 82 -10.53 -5.55 -43.64
CA SER A 82 -9.53 -6.63 -43.59
C SER A 82 -8.56 -6.75 -42.39
N THR A 83 -8.87 -7.74 -41.54
CA THR A 83 -7.96 -8.71 -40.89
C THR A 83 -6.46 -8.46 -41.04
N ALA A 84 -5.86 -7.82 -40.04
CA ALA A 84 -4.54 -8.11 -39.51
C ALA A 84 -4.33 -7.26 -38.26
N GLY A 85 -4.31 -7.88 -37.07
CA GLY A 85 -4.00 -7.23 -35.81
C GLY A 85 -2.58 -6.66 -35.82
N ARG A 86 -2.42 -5.47 -36.38
CA ARG A 86 -1.20 -4.67 -36.25
C ARG A 86 -1.20 -4.09 -34.85
N ARG A 87 -0.38 -4.71 -34.01
CA ARG A 87 -0.03 -4.34 -32.64
C ARG A 87 0.04 -2.81 -32.53
N ALA A 88 -0.93 -2.24 -31.82
CA ALA A 88 -0.86 -0.87 -31.36
C ALA A 88 0.40 -0.73 -30.50
N THR A 89 1.43 -0.08 -31.03
CA THR A 89 2.58 0.35 -30.25
C THR A 89 2.14 1.53 -29.41
N THR A 90 1.58 1.24 -28.24
CA THR A 90 1.26 2.22 -27.20
C THR A 90 2.56 2.74 -26.60
N TYR A 91 3.17 3.73 -27.24
CA TYR A 91 4.38 4.44 -26.77
C TYR A 91 4.15 5.31 -25.51
N GLY A 92 3.02 5.16 -24.80
CA GLY A 92 2.70 5.92 -23.58
C GLY A 92 2.77 5.13 -22.27
N ALA A 93 2.73 3.79 -22.32
CA ALA A 93 2.87 2.97 -21.13
C ALA A 93 4.36 2.65 -20.92
N ARG A 94 4.97 3.25 -19.89
CA ARG A 94 6.35 2.94 -19.47
C ARG A 94 6.48 1.43 -19.33
N GLN A 95 7.13 0.80 -20.32
CA GLN A 95 7.44 -0.62 -20.26
C GLN A 95 8.29 -0.89 -19.01
N PRO A 96 8.08 -2.01 -18.31
CA PRO A 96 8.92 -2.36 -17.18
C PRO A 96 10.38 -2.41 -17.64
N LYS A 97 11.27 -1.70 -16.93
CA LYS A 97 12.72 -1.66 -17.23
C LYS A 97 13.34 -3.06 -17.19
N SER A 98 12.73 -3.95 -16.40
CA SER A 98 13.14 -5.34 -16.23
C SER A 98 11.94 -6.26 -16.51
N ARG A 99 11.71 -6.58 -17.79
CA ARG A 99 10.57 -7.39 -18.24
C ARG A 99 10.53 -8.79 -17.62
N ALA A 100 11.68 -9.44 -17.46
CA ALA A 100 11.78 -10.77 -16.84
C ALA A 100 11.41 -10.74 -15.35
N VAL A 101 11.93 -9.76 -14.61
CA VAL A 101 11.61 -9.54 -13.19
C VAL A 101 10.11 -9.25 -13.01
N ALA A 102 9.52 -8.45 -13.91
CA ALA A 102 8.08 -8.18 -13.91
C ALA A 102 7.23 -9.40 -14.28
N ALA A 103 7.76 -10.31 -15.11
CA ALA A 103 7.07 -11.57 -15.45
C ALA A 103 7.08 -12.57 -14.28
N VAL A 104 8.16 -12.62 -13.50
CA VAL A 104 8.30 -13.50 -12.32
C VAL A 104 7.52 -12.99 -11.12
N LEU A 105 7.66 -11.70 -10.78
CA LEU A 105 6.95 -11.09 -9.66
C LEU A 105 5.47 -10.86 -9.95
N GLY A 106 5.11 -10.78 -11.23
CA GLY A 106 3.83 -10.24 -11.67
C GLY A 106 3.78 -8.72 -11.58
N GLY A 107 2.74 -8.14 -12.18
CA GLY A 107 2.62 -6.70 -12.33
C GLY A 107 2.54 -5.92 -11.03
N ASP A 108 1.64 -6.33 -10.15
CA ASP A 108 1.34 -5.60 -8.93
C ASP A 108 2.52 -5.63 -7.96
N LEU A 109 3.15 -6.80 -7.79
CA LEU A 109 4.30 -6.94 -6.91
C LEU A 109 5.54 -6.25 -7.48
N TYR A 110 5.74 -6.25 -8.80
CA TYR A 110 6.79 -5.47 -9.44
C TYR A 110 6.63 -3.97 -9.22
N GLN A 111 5.40 -3.44 -9.30
CA GLN A 111 5.16 -2.02 -9.01
C GLN A 111 5.34 -1.70 -7.52
N LYS A 112 4.90 -2.57 -6.62
CA LYS A 112 5.07 -2.37 -5.16
C LYS A 112 6.54 -2.41 -4.75
N THR A 113 7.31 -3.40 -5.20
CA THR A 113 8.75 -3.51 -4.93
C THR A 113 9.52 -2.34 -5.55
N ARG A 114 9.15 -1.90 -6.76
CA ARG A 114 9.73 -0.71 -7.36
C ARG A 114 9.37 0.56 -6.59
N LYS A 115 8.12 0.73 -6.18
CA LYS A 115 7.69 1.88 -5.37
C LYS A 115 8.46 1.91 -4.06
N ALA A 116 8.63 0.76 -3.40
CA ALA A 116 9.41 0.60 -2.17
C ALA A 116 10.91 0.85 -2.36
N ALA A 117 11.47 0.58 -3.54
CA ALA A 117 12.88 0.82 -3.86
C ALA A 117 13.17 2.26 -4.35
N ASP A 118 12.27 2.84 -5.15
CA ASP A 118 12.38 4.22 -5.67
C ASP A 118 12.22 5.25 -4.53
N THR A 119 11.43 4.96 -3.48
CA THR A 119 11.38 5.79 -2.25
C THR A 119 12.72 5.88 -1.52
N GLY A 120 13.61 4.90 -1.70
CA GLY A 120 14.94 4.89 -1.07
C GLY A 120 16.03 5.60 -1.88
N THR A 121 15.89 5.71 -3.20
CA THR A 121 16.96 6.16 -4.12
C THR A 121 16.73 7.56 -4.71
N ALA A 122 15.49 8.00 -4.88
CA ALA A 122 15.17 9.39 -5.21
C ALA A 122 15.19 10.23 -3.93
N GLY A 123 16.39 10.64 -3.52
CA GLY A 123 16.69 11.17 -2.19
C GLY A 123 15.64 12.10 -1.58
N ARG A 124 15.10 11.70 -0.42
CA ARG A 124 14.89 12.52 0.79
C ARG A 124 13.93 11.92 1.83
N GLN A 125 13.27 10.80 1.57
CA GLN A 125 12.31 10.25 2.53
C GLN A 125 12.76 8.87 3.01
N LYS A 126 13.70 8.92 3.96
CA LYS A 126 14.03 7.82 4.87
C LYS A 126 12.82 7.60 5.79
N GLY A 127 11.76 6.99 5.26
CA GLY A 127 10.50 6.83 5.99
C GLY A 127 9.89 5.47 5.74
N ASP A 128 9.39 5.24 4.53
CA ASP A 128 8.45 4.14 4.32
C ASP A 128 8.94 3.21 3.22
N ILE A 129 9.96 2.42 3.53
CA ILE A 129 10.33 1.26 2.71
C ILE A 129 9.56 0.06 3.27
N ASP A 130 8.66 -0.49 2.47
CA ASP A 130 7.94 -1.72 2.82
C ASP A 130 8.89 -2.92 2.66
N VAL A 131 9.56 -3.26 3.76
CA VAL A 131 10.57 -4.33 3.81
C VAL A 131 9.93 -5.69 3.57
N GLU A 132 8.69 -5.92 4.01
CA GLU A 132 8.01 -7.21 3.85
C GLU A 132 7.71 -7.50 2.38
N VAL A 133 7.25 -6.50 1.63
CA VAL A 133 7.04 -6.62 0.17
C VAL A 133 8.36 -6.88 -0.58
N LEU A 134 9.47 -6.28 -0.12
CA LEU A 134 10.79 -6.52 -0.71
C LEU A 134 11.31 -7.93 -0.41
N LEU A 135 11.09 -8.44 0.81
CA LEU A 135 11.45 -9.81 1.18
C LEU A 135 10.59 -10.84 0.43
N GLU A 136 9.28 -10.61 0.30
CA GLU A 136 8.39 -11.46 -0.51
C GLU A 136 8.82 -11.46 -1.98
N GLY A 137 9.22 -10.30 -2.50
CA GLY A 137 9.76 -10.19 -3.85
C GLY A 137 11.08 -10.94 -4.03
N ALA A 138 11.99 -10.84 -3.06
CA ALA A 138 13.26 -11.57 -3.06
C ALA A 138 13.03 -13.09 -3.02
N GLU A 139 12.11 -13.60 -2.20
CA GLU A 139 11.79 -15.03 -2.15
C GLU A 139 11.24 -15.56 -3.48
N LYS A 140 10.33 -14.81 -4.13
CA LYS A 140 9.79 -15.20 -5.43
C LYS A 140 10.85 -15.18 -6.54
N LEU A 141 11.80 -14.25 -6.46
CA LEU A 141 12.92 -14.22 -7.40
C LEU A 141 13.93 -15.33 -7.12
N GLY A 142 14.25 -15.61 -5.86
CA GLY A 142 15.15 -16.68 -5.43
C GLY A 142 14.63 -18.08 -5.77
N ALA A 143 13.31 -18.27 -5.84
CA ALA A 143 12.70 -19.52 -6.32
C ALA A 143 13.00 -19.81 -7.80
N VAL A 144 13.17 -18.76 -8.62
CA VAL A 144 13.50 -18.88 -10.04
C VAL A 144 15.00 -18.85 -10.27
N TYR A 145 15.73 -18.05 -9.48
CA TYR A 145 17.18 -17.89 -9.53
C TYR A 145 17.79 -18.25 -8.17
N PRO A 146 18.04 -19.54 -7.88
CA PRO A 146 18.59 -19.94 -6.59
C PRO A 146 20.03 -19.45 -6.45
N ILE A 147 20.27 -18.53 -5.51
CA ILE A 147 21.61 -18.10 -5.13
C ILE A 147 21.99 -18.80 -3.81
N PRO A 148 23.16 -19.45 -3.71
CA PRO A 148 23.56 -20.12 -2.48
C PRO A 148 23.64 -19.13 -1.30
N GLY A 149 23.00 -19.48 -0.18
CA GLY A 149 22.96 -18.67 1.03
C GLY A 149 22.02 -17.45 0.98
N GLU A 150 21.15 -17.35 -0.04
CA GLU A 150 20.14 -16.30 -0.11
C GLU A 150 19.01 -16.51 0.91
N ALA A 151 18.52 -17.74 1.05
CA ALA A 151 17.45 -18.08 1.99
C ALA A 151 17.81 -17.70 3.43
N ASP A 152 19.03 -18.04 3.87
CA ASP A 152 19.53 -17.69 5.21
C ASP A 152 19.60 -16.17 5.42
N LYS A 153 19.96 -15.41 4.37
CA LYS A 153 19.99 -13.94 4.43
C LYS A 153 18.59 -13.37 4.53
N ILE A 154 17.63 -13.87 3.74
CA ILE A 154 16.23 -13.44 3.80
C ILE A 154 15.67 -13.68 5.21
N ASP A 155 15.92 -14.84 5.78
CA ASP A 155 15.48 -15.15 7.15
C ASP A 155 16.17 -14.28 8.20
N SER A 156 17.47 -14.00 8.05
CA SER A 156 18.20 -13.09 8.93
C SER A 156 17.61 -11.66 8.90
N LEU A 157 17.24 -11.19 7.70
CA LEU A 157 16.64 -9.86 7.50
C LEU A 157 15.23 -9.81 8.07
N ARG A 158 14.44 -10.87 7.90
CA ARG A 158 13.09 -10.99 8.49
C ARG A 158 13.13 -10.92 10.01
N ARG A 159 14.03 -11.68 10.66
CA ARG A 159 14.20 -11.63 12.12
C ARG A 159 14.61 -10.24 12.61
N ARG A 160 15.55 -9.60 11.89
CA ARG A 160 15.97 -8.23 12.20
C ARG A 160 14.84 -7.22 12.03
N HIS A 161 14.04 -7.35 10.98
CA HIS A 161 12.88 -6.49 10.73
C HIS A 161 11.87 -6.62 11.87
N GLN A 162 11.52 -7.85 12.26
CA GLN A 162 10.62 -8.11 13.40
C GLN A 162 11.14 -7.52 14.71
N GLN A 163 12.44 -7.66 14.98
CA GLN A 163 13.06 -7.08 16.18
C GLN A 163 13.00 -5.54 16.17
N VAL A 164 13.31 -4.91 15.03
CA VAL A 164 13.27 -3.46 14.89
C VAL A 164 11.83 -2.96 14.99
N ALA A 165 10.86 -3.63 14.38
CA ALA A 165 9.44 -3.29 14.48
C ALA A 165 8.93 -3.36 15.92
N ALA A 166 9.27 -4.41 16.66
CA ALA A 166 8.93 -4.54 18.08
C ALA A 166 9.56 -3.41 18.93
N ASN A 167 10.83 -3.06 18.65
CA ASN A 167 11.51 -1.97 19.34
C ASN A 167 10.86 -0.61 19.02
N ILE A 168 10.50 -0.36 17.75
CA ILE A 168 9.81 0.86 17.32
C ILE A 168 8.47 0.97 18.05
N ALA A 169 7.65 -0.08 18.05
CA ALA A 169 6.36 -0.08 18.74
C ALA A 169 6.50 0.22 20.24
N HIS A 170 7.52 -0.34 20.91
CA HIS A 170 7.82 -0.03 22.30
C HIS A 170 8.20 1.45 22.52
N TYR A 171 9.00 2.04 21.62
CA TYR A 171 9.37 3.45 21.73
C TYR A 171 8.24 4.40 21.36
N GLU A 172 7.39 4.04 20.39
CA GLU A 172 6.19 4.80 20.03
C GLU A 172 5.21 4.89 21.20
N ASP A 173 4.99 3.78 21.90
CA ASP A 173 4.17 3.73 23.12
C ASP A 173 4.76 4.61 24.24
N ARG A 174 6.09 4.58 24.43
CA ARG A 174 6.76 5.50 25.37
C ARG A 174 6.64 6.97 24.96
N VAL A 175 6.78 7.27 23.68
CA VAL A 175 6.59 8.64 23.15
C VAL A 175 5.15 9.09 23.33
N GLY A 176 4.17 8.20 23.12
CA GLY A 176 2.75 8.46 23.36
C GLY A 176 2.46 8.82 24.80
N ARG A 177 2.98 8.04 25.77
CA ARG A 177 2.84 8.36 27.21
C ARG A 177 3.46 9.71 27.55
N ASN A 178 4.69 9.97 27.09
CA ASN A 178 5.38 11.22 27.34
C ASN A 178 4.63 12.42 26.71
N ALA A 179 4.05 12.25 25.52
CA ALA A 179 3.27 13.27 24.86
C ALA A 179 1.97 13.59 25.64
N GLN A 180 1.30 12.56 26.19
CA GLN A 180 0.14 12.75 27.05
C GLN A 180 0.50 13.47 28.36
N GLU A 181 1.60 13.08 29.01
CA GLU A 181 2.09 13.75 30.22
C GLU A 181 2.42 15.23 29.96
N LEU A 182 3.11 15.52 28.85
CA LEU A 182 3.38 16.88 28.42
C LEU A 182 2.10 17.68 28.13
N GLN A 183 1.07 17.07 27.54
CA GLN A 183 -0.23 17.71 27.33
C GLN A 183 -0.91 18.06 28.66
N LEU A 184 -0.84 17.17 29.67
CA LEU A 184 -1.36 17.44 31.00
C LEU A 184 -0.61 18.57 31.71
N MET A 185 0.71 18.63 31.57
CA MET A 185 1.54 19.71 32.13
C MET A 185 1.37 21.04 31.38
N ASN A 186 1.15 21.00 30.06
CA ASN A 186 0.93 22.18 29.24
C ASN A 186 -0.50 22.75 29.38
N ARG A 187 -1.44 21.95 29.89
CA ARG A 187 -2.83 22.38 30.11
C ARG A 187 -2.83 23.65 30.99
N PRO A 188 -3.49 24.73 30.55
CA PRO A 188 -3.43 26.03 31.20
C PRO A 188 -3.91 26.03 32.66
N SER A 189 -4.66 25.00 33.07
CA SER A 189 -5.09 24.78 34.45
C SER A 189 -3.94 24.46 35.42
N SER A 190 -2.81 23.93 34.93
CA SER A 190 -1.64 23.56 35.76
C SER A 190 -0.53 24.61 35.77
N ARG A 191 -0.56 25.63 34.88
CA ARG A 191 0.52 26.62 34.72
C ARG A 191 0.27 27.97 35.42
N GLY A 192 -0.83 28.13 36.15
CA GLY A 192 -1.03 29.31 36.98
C GLY A 192 -2.48 29.73 37.07
N GLY A 193 -3.17 29.20 38.07
CA GLY A 193 -4.31 29.88 38.66
C GLY A 193 -3.86 31.13 39.41
N TYR A 194 -3.48 32.17 38.67
CA TYR A 194 -3.47 33.58 39.07
C TYR A 194 -3.58 34.41 37.79
N ARG A 195 -4.77 34.43 37.20
CA ARG A 195 -5.18 35.55 36.34
C ARG A 195 -6.37 36.22 37.02
N ASP A 196 -6.02 37.12 37.92
CA ASP A 196 -6.87 38.24 38.30
C ASP A 196 -7.22 39.02 37.01
N GLY A 197 -8.50 39.31 36.82
CA GLY A 197 -9.00 39.98 35.61
C GLY A 197 -10.44 39.60 35.28
N PRO A 198 -11.43 40.44 35.64
CA PRO A 198 -12.83 40.22 35.32
C PRO A 198 -13.09 40.73 33.90
N GLU A 199 -13.24 39.86 32.90
CA GLU A 199 -13.87 40.30 31.65
C GLU A 199 -14.80 39.23 31.07
N GLU A 200 -15.99 39.74 30.80
CA GLU A 200 -17.17 39.16 30.19
C GLU A 200 -16.90 38.56 28.80
N ASN A 201 -17.87 37.75 28.35
CA ASN A 201 -18.03 37.18 27.02
C ASN A 201 -17.08 36.05 26.64
N MET A 202 -17.64 34.85 26.53
CA MET A 202 -17.68 34.13 25.24
C MET A 202 -18.74 33.02 25.36
N ALA A 203 -19.84 33.24 24.65
CA ALA A 203 -20.93 32.31 24.47
C ALA A 203 -20.52 31.10 23.60
N GLU A 204 -21.24 30.00 23.81
CA GLU A 204 -21.50 28.89 22.86
C GLU A 204 -20.34 27.95 22.46
N ALA A 205 -20.39 26.70 22.95
CA ALA A 205 -20.68 25.51 22.12
C ALA A 205 -20.50 24.17 22.89
N GLU A 206 -21.65 23.54 23.20
CA GLU A 206 -22.00 22.10 23.19
C GLU A 206 -21.14 20.99 23.86
N PRO A 207 -21.79 19.90 24.35
CA PRO A 207 -21.29 19.02 25.40
C PRO A 207 -20.61 17.75 24.86
N ALA A 208 -19.57 17.28 25.55
CA ALA A 208 -18.98 15.96 25.32
C ALA A 208 -18.95 15.14 26.63
N SER A 209 -19.77 14.09 26.59
CA SER A 209 -19.61 12.77 27.24
C SER A 209 -19.59 12.67 28.77
N GLU A 210 -20.68 12.09 29.25
CA GLU A 210 -20.91 11.45 30.55
C GLU A 210 -19.94 10.27 30.78
N GLU A 211 -18.78 10.46 31.43
CA GLU A 211 -18.05 9.30 31.97
C GLU A 211 -17.02 9.58 33.09
N ALA A 212 -17.07 10.76 33.73
CA ALA A 212 -16.10 11.13 34.78
C ALA A 212 -16.72 11.44 36.16
N ALA A 213 -17.90 10.89 36.47
CA ALA A 213 -18.60 11.10 37.74
C ALA A 213 -18.20 10.10 38.85
N ALA A 214 -16.95 9.61 38.87
CA ALA A 214 -16.49 8.55 39.79
C ALA A 214 -15.30 8.96 40.68
N THR A 215 -15.12 10.24 40.97
CA THR A 215 -14.21 10.70 42.03
C THR A 215 -14.78 11.93 42.73
N GLY A 216 -15.56 11.72 43.79
CA GLY A 216 -15.67 12.54 45.01
C GLY A 216 -15.79 14.07 44.96
N ALA A 217 -15.86 14.72 43.80
CA ALA A 217 -16.21 16.11 43.67
C ALA A 217 -17.72 16.15 43.57
N ALA A 218 -18.39 16.64 44.62
CA ALA A 218 -19.78 17.01 44.54
C ALA A 218 -19.95 17.87 43.28
N THR A 219 -20.63 17.34 42.28
CA THR A 219 -20.99 18.08 41.08
C THR A 219 -22.01 19.12 41.52
N ILE A 220 -21.51 20.26 42.00
CA ILE A 220 -22.33 21.42 42.38
C ILE A 220 -23.25 21.68 41.20
N THR A 221 -24.54 21.42 41.39
CA THR A 221 -25.50 21.53 40.30
C THR A 221 -25.75 23.01 40.01
N LYS A 222 -26.17 23.35 38.80
CA LYS A 222 -26.49 24.74 38.44
C LYS A 222 -27.57 25.35 39.35
N GLU A 223 -28.38 24.51 39.98
CA GLU A 223 -29.43 24.92 40.93
C GLU A 223 -28.85 25.26 42.30
N ASP A 224 -27.85 24.52 42.78
CA ASP A 224 -27.11 24.85 44.01
C ASP A 224 -26.38 26.19 43.88
N LEU A 225 -25.76 26.44 42.72
CA LEU A 225 -25.04 27.70 42.44
C LEU A 225 -25.96 28.93 42.54
N ARG A 226 -27.19 28.83 42.02
CA ARG A 226 -28.17 29.92 42.08
C ARG A 226 -28.62 30.24 43.49
N ARG A 227 -28.78 29.20 44.32
CA ARG A 227 -29.16 29.38 45.73
C ARG A 227 -28.05 30.07 46.51
N GLU A 228 -26.80 29.70 46.25
CA GLU A 228 -25.64 30.37 46.85
C GLU A 228 -25.53 31.84 46.40
N GLU A 229 -25.79 32.15 45.12
CA GLU A 229 -25.80 33.53 44.61
C GLU A 229 -26.85 34.41 45.31
N GLU A 230 -28.05 33.89 45.58
CA GLU A 230 -29.09 34.61 46.32
C GLU A 230 -28.69 34.86 47.78
N GLU A 231 -28.11 33.84 48.44
CA GLU A 231 -27.62 33.96 49.80
C GLU A 231 -26.49 35.01 49.91
N VAL A 232 -25.54 34.98 48.98
CA VAL A 232 -24.45 35.96 48.91
C VAL A 232 -24.99 37.38 48.71
N ARG A 233 -25.99 37.55 47.85
CA ARG A 233 -26.60 38.88 47.60
C ARG A 233 -27.29 39.44 48.84
N GLU A 234 -27.93 38.61 49.65
CA GLU A 234 -28.48 39.05 50.93
C GLU A 234 -27.39 39.42 51.93
N LEU A 235 -26.33 38.63 51.99
CA LEU A 235 -25.17 38.89 52.86
C LEU A 235 -24.45 40.18 52.45
N GLU A 236 -24.32 40.48 51.17
CA GLU A 236 -23.74 41.74 50.69
C GLU A 236 -24.58 42.96 51.07
N ARG A 237 -25.92 42.87 50.98
CA ARG A 237 -26.80 43.95 51.45
C ARG A 237 -26.65 44.19 52.94
N LYS A 238 -26.58 43.11 53.73
CA LYS A 238 -26.35 43.20 55.18
C LYS A 238 -24.97 43.78 55.47
N LYS A 239 -23.92 43.32 54.79
CA LYS A 239 -22.55 43.83 54.91
C LYS A 239 -22.49 45.32 54.62
N LYS A 240 -23.04 45.77 53.49
CA LYS A 240 -23.07 47.19 53.11
C LYS A 240 -23.79 48.05 54.16
N GLY A 241 -24.92 47.61 54.69
CA GLY A 241 -25.63 48.33 55.75
C GLY A 241 -24.91 48.33 57.11
N LEU A 242 -24.03 47.36 57.37
CA LEU A 242 -23.12 47.41 58.51
C LEU A 242 -21.95 48.36 58.24
N GLU A 243 -21.36 48.32 57.05
CA GLU A 243 -20.26 49.20 56.63
C GLU A 243 -20.69 50.66 56.64
N GLU A 244 -21.88 51.01 56.16
CA GLU A 244 -22.42 52.38 56.23
C GLU A 244 -22.59 52.86 57.68
N ARG A 245 -22.99 51.96 58.59
CA ARG A 245 -23.09 52.29 60.02
C ARG A 245 -21.73 52.44 60.67
N VAL A 246 -20.77 51.56 60.36
CA VAL A 246 -19.40 51.65 60.87
C VAL A 246 -18.72 52.89 60.36
N THR A 247 -18.80 53.17 59.05
CA THR A 247 -18.25 54.40 58.46
C THR A 247 -18.94 55.67 58.98
N GLY A 248 -20.23 55.60 59.33
CA GLY A 248 -20.94 56.67 60.04
C GLY A 248 -20.36 56.91 61.43
N MET A 249 -20.20 55.85 62.24
CA MET A 249 -19.56 55.93 63.55
C MET A 249 -18.09 56.39 63.46
N GLU A 250 -17.34 55.97 62.44
CA GLU A 250 -15.97 56.43 62.19
C GLU A 250 -15.94 57.92 61.86
N ARG A 251 -16.89 58.44 61.07
CA ARG A 251 -17.00 59.88 60.81
C ARG A 251 -17.36 60.67 62.06
N ASP A 252 -18.28 60.16 62.88
CA ASP A 252 -18.68 60.82 64.13
C ASP A 252 -17.54 60.82 65.16
N LEU A 253 -16.77 59.73 65.23
CA LEU A 253 -15.56 59.63 66.07
C LEU A 253 -14.40 60.49 65.54
N ALA A 254 -14.19 60.54 64.21
CA ALA A 254 -13.17 61.39 63.58
C ALA A 254 -13.49 62.90 63.69
N GLY A 255 -14.76 63.26 63.91
CA GLY A 255 -15.19 64.61 64.24
C GLY A 255 -14.94 64.99 65.71
N LEU A 256 -14.84 64.02 66.61
CA LEU A 256 -14.66 64.23 68.05
C LEU A 256 -13.18 64.27 68.49
N ILE A 257 -12.26 63.78 67.66
CA ILE A 257 -10.81 63.71 67.93
C ILE A 257 -10.07 64.91 67.29
N ARG A 258 -10.71 66.08 67.19
CA ARG A 258 -10.07 67.33 66.73
C ARG A 258 -10.23 68.46 67.73
#